data_AF-A0A952TZ10-F1
#
_entry.id   AF-A0A952TZ10-F1
#
_cell.length_a   1.000
_cell.length_b   1.000
_cell.length_c   1.000
_cell.angle_alpha   90.00
_cell.angle_beta   90.00
_cell.angle_gamma   90.00
#
_symmetry.space_group_name_H-M   'P 1'
#
loop_
_entity.id
_entity.type
_entity.pdbx_description
1 polymer ?
#
loop_
_entity_poly.entity_id
_entity_poly.type
_entity_poly.pdbx_seq_one_letter_code
_entity_poly.pdbx_strand_id
1 'polypeptide(L)'
;ATCIGATELCRNVCYGNGVRYQTAGQKEKRHRNLRTVELLLSKGGPELLAQNLLSLIDQAKPGDWLAASVAGRKTATPWSIRVHDVGDFHKISYVNAWWIAAQQRPQCSFWFYTRSFAKKHLFDAMTELASLANCRGWLSIDSENFESGLLAYAKRSDVWELALLQETEDVLNKDLLPAVDECTTAKQVVSFPVHRGRYHAPPIKHKSLFSCPAVLGSYKLEPDPRKPRPCQACAFCLPDPSTTPSVEVQL
;
A
#
# COMPACT_ATOMS: atom_id res chain seq x y z
N ALA A 1 10.88 -11.35 11.96
CA ALA A 1 10.60 -10.62 10.70
C ALA A 1 9.22 -9.98 10.80
N THR A 2 9.04 -8.72 10.40
CA THR A 2 7.76 -7.98 10.52
C THR A 2 6.79 -8.24 9.37
N CYS A 3 7.21 -8.94 8.32
CA CYS A 3 6.36 -9.30 7.18
C CYS A 3 5.66 -10.64 7.46
N ILE A 4 4.48 -10.57 8.07
CA ILE A 4 3.62 -11.75 8.29
C ILE A 4 3.12 -12.23 6.93
N GLY A 5 3.15 -13.54 6.70
CA GLY A 5 2.67 -14.12 5.43
C GLY A 5 3.61 -13.94 4.25
N ALA A 6 4.90 -13.63 4.49
CA ALA A 6 5.90 -13.60 3.42
C ALA A 6 6.07 -15.00 2.80
N THR A 7 5.87 -15.08 1.49
CA THR A 7 6.13 -16.26 0.64
C THR A 7 7.61 -16.35 0.26
N GLU A 8 8.03 -17.44 -0.35
CA GLU A 8 9.41 -17.55 -0.86
C GLU A 8 9.67 -16.51 -1.93
N LEU A 9 8.75 -16.37 -2.90
CA LEU A 9 8.84 -15.32 -3.91
C LEU A 9 8.96 -13.94 -3.27
N CYS A 10 8.09 -13.62 -2.31
CA CYS A 10 8.12 -12.35 -1.59
C CYS A 10 9.50 -12.11 -0.95
N ARG A 11 10.09 -13.09 -0.27
CA ARG A 11 11.43 -12.95 0.31
C ARG A 11 12.50 -12.71 -0.76
N ASN A 12 12.36 -13.33 -1.93
CA ASN A 12 13.29 -13.23 -3.05
C ASN A 12 13.16 -11.93 -3.85
N VAL A 13 12.05 -11.19 -3.72
CA VAL A 13 11.86 -9.90 -4.43
C VAL A 13 11.68 -8.70 -3.49
N CYS A 14 11.50 -8.96 -2.19
CA CYS A 14 11.23 -7.94 -1.19
C CYS A 14 12.30 -6.85 -1.21
N TYR A 15 11.85 -5.60 -1.21
CA TYR A 15 12.72 -4.42 -1.12
C TYR A 15 13.66 -4.47 0.08
N GLY A 16 13.32 -5.16 1.18
CA GLY A 16 14.19 -5.34 2.35
C GLY A 16 15.25 -6.44 2.22
N ASN A 17 15.06 -7.42 1.33
CA ASN A 17 15.98 -8.55 1.12
C ASN A 17 16.80 -8.44 -0.16
N GLY A 18 16.64 -7.37 -0.95
CA GLY A 18 17.26 -7.40 -2.25
C GLY A 18 18.05 -6.44 -3.10
N VAL A 19 17.89 -5.14 -2.88
CA VAL A 19 18.76 -4.10 -3.45
C VAL A 19 18.62 -2.84 -2.59
N ARG A 20 17.38 -2.47 -2.21
CA ARG A 20 17.13 -1.40 -1.25
C ARG A 20 17.43 -1.90 0.17
N TYR A 21 17.94 -1.00 1.00
CA TYR A 21 18.13 -1.24 2.43
C TYR A 21 19.17 -2.29 2.81
N GLN A 22 20.16 -2.52 1.96
CA GLN A 22 21.25 -3.45 2.26
C GLN A 22 22.37 -2.82 3.10
N THR A 23 22.57 -1.51 3.01
CA THR A 23 23.60 -0.84 3.80
C THR A 23 23.25 -0.85 5.28
N ALA A 24 24.27 -0.91 6.13
CA ALA A 24 24.10 -0.89 7.59
C ALA A 24 23.25 0.31 8.05
N GLY A 25 23.51 1.50 7.51
CA GLY A 25 22.75 2.71 7.84
C GLY A 25 21.28 2.64 7.43
N GLN A 26 20.96 2.01 6.30
CA GLN A 26 19.57 1.82 5.89
C GLN A 26 18.85 0.82 6.81
N LYS A 27 19.49 -0.31 7.15
CA LYS A 27 18.95 -1.29 8.10
C LYS A 27 18.72 -0.63 9.46
N GLU A 28 19.72 0.09 9.98
CA GLU A 28 19.63 0.78 11.25
C GLU A 28 18.49 1.81 11.28
N LYS A 29 18.28 2.56 10.19
CA LYS A 29 17.11 3.47 10.09
C LYS A 29 15.78 2.73 10.22
N ARG A 30 15.62 1.55 9.60
CA ARG A 30 14.37 0.77 9.70
C ARG A 30 14.21 0.14 11.08
N HIS A 31 15.29 -0.36 11.66
CA HIS A 31 15.28 -0.90 13.03
C HIS A 31 14.92 0.18 14.03
N ARG A 32 15.49 1.38 13.91
CA ARG A 32 15.10 2.54 14.71
C ARG A 32 13.62 2.85 14.55
N ASN A 33 13.10 2.90 13.32
CA ASN A 33 11.67 3.14 13.09
C ASN A 33 10.79 2.08 13.77
N LEU A 34 11.17 0.79 13.68
CA LEU A 34 10.45 -0.29 14.36
C LEU A 34 10.50 -0.12 15.88
N ARG A 35 11.69 0.14 16.46
CA ARG A 35 11.84 0.40 17.90
C ARG A 35 11.01 1.60 18.35
N THR A 36 10.93 2.65 17.55
CA THR A 36 10.07 3.81 17.83
C THR A 36 8.59 3.41 17.81
N VAL A 37 8.14 2.64 16.80
CA VAL A 37 6.77 2.13 16.75
C VAL A 37 6.44 1.32 18.01
N GLU A 38 7.31 0.37 18.38
CA GLU A 38 7.10 -0.47 19.57
C GLU A 38 7.11 0.33 20.86
N LEU A 39 8.03 1.29 21.00
CA LEU A 39 8.10 2.18 22.15
C LEU A 39 6.81 3.00 22.29
N LEU A 40 6.34 3.67 21.24
CA LEU A 40 5.15 4.52 21.31
C LEU A 40 3.90 3.69 21.60
N LEU A 41 3.75 2.53 20.96
CA LEU A 41 2.65 1.60 21.26
C LEU A 41 2.69 1.13 22.71
N SER A 42 3.86 0.82 23.27
CA SER A 42 3.97 0.38 24.67
C SER A 42 3.73 1.50 25.68
N LYS A 43 4.05 2.76 25.34
CA LYS A 43 3.95 3.90 26.27
C LYS A 43 2.60 4.60 26.25
N GLY A 44 1.92 4.60 25.11
CA GLY A 44 0.66 5.35 24.96
C GLY A 44 -0.25 4.79 23.88
N GLY A 45 -0.10 3.51 23.53
CA GLY A 45 -1.04 2.83 22.65
C GLY A 45 -1.08 3.37 21.22
N PRO A 46 -2.16 3.04 20.47
CA PRO A 46 -2.34 3.52 19.10
C PRO A 46 -2.40 5.04 18.99
N GLU A 47 -2.92 5.75 19.99
CA GLU A 47 -3.07 7.21 19.99
C GLU A 47 -1.71 7.91 19.97
N LEU A 48 -0.77 7.47 20.82
CA LEU A 48 0.57 8.06 20.86
C LEU A 48 1.35 7.78 19.57
N LEU A 49 1.20 6.58 19.00
CA LEU A 49 1.79 6.29 17.70
C LEU A 49 1.14 7.15 16.60
N ALA A 50 -0.18 7.34 16.62
CA ALA A 50 -0.90 8.16 15.66
C ALA A 50 -0.40 9.62 15.67
N GLN A 51 -0.12 10.20 16.84
CA GLN A 51 0.49 11.53 16.93
C GLN A 51 1.82 11.63 16.18
N ASN A 52 2.69 10.62 16.34
CA ASN A 52 3.94 10.56 15.60
C ASN A 52 3.71 10.38 14.09
N LEU A 53 2.74 9.54 13.68
CA LEU A 53 2.39 9.35 12.27
C LEU A 53 1.85 10.65 11.65
N LEU A 54 1.00 11.40 12.35
CA LEU A 54 0.46 12.68 11.89
C LEU A 54 1.56 13.69 11.61
N SER A 55 2.57 13.79 12.49
CA SER A 55 3.74 14.65 12.25
C SER A 55 4.49 14.28 10.96
N LEU A 56 4.66 12.98 10.68
CA LEU A 56 5.29 12.51 9.43
C LEU A 56 4.43 12.76 8.20
N ILE A 57 3.11 12.58 8.32
CA ILE A 57 2.14 12.81 7.25
C ILE A 57 2.10 14.30 6.88
N ASP A 58 2.11 15.19 7.89
CA ASP A 58 2.08 16.64 7.69
C ASP A 58 3.37 17.17 7.04
N GLN A 59 4.52 16.56 7.32
CA GLN A 59 5.78 16.88 6.64
C GLN A 59 5.76 16.54 5.14
N ALA A 60 4.85 15.66 4.71
CA ALA A 60 4.70 15.25 3.31
C ALA A 60 3.65 16.07 2.53
N LYS A 61 3.09 17.14 3.13
CA LYS A 61 2.14 18.02 2.44
C LYS A 61 2.76 18.62 1.17
N PRO A 62 1.99 18.75 0.07
CA PRO A 62 2.41 19.52 -1.10
C PRO A 62 2.80 20.95 -0.71
N GLY A 63 3.80 21.51 -1.39
CA GLY A 63 4.30 22.85 -1.06
C GLY A 63 3.23 23.96 -1.23
N ASP A 64 2.23 23.74 -2.07
CA ASP A 64 1.11 24.68 -2.27
C ASP A 64 -0.12 24.36 -1.40
N TRP A 65 -0.03 23.43 -0.44
CA TRP A 65 -1.16 22.94 0.35
C TRP A 65 -1.96 24.05 1.04
N LEU A 66 -1.30 24.99 1.72
CA LEU A 66 -2.00 26.06 2.43
C LEU A 66 -2.77 26.97 1.46
N ALA A 67 -2.10 27.40 0.38
CA ALA A 67 -2.73 28.23 -0.64
C ALA A 67 -3.89 27.50 -1.35
N ALA A 68 -3.76 26.19 -1.56
CA ALA A 68 -4.81 25.37 -2.15
C ALA A 68 -6.02 25.25 -1.22
N SER A 69 -5.77 24.98 0.06
CA SER A 69 -6.78 24.84 1.11
C SER A 69 -7.59 26.14 1.30
N VAL A 70 -6.92 27.28 1.46
CA VAL A 70 -7.59 28.59 1.64
C VAL A 70 -8.40 29.00 0.41
N ALA A 71 -7.92 28.69 -0.80
CA ALA A 71 -8.60 29.03 -2.05
C ALA A 71 -9.63 27.98 -2.49
N GLY A 72 -9.89 26.92 -1.71
CA GLY A 72 -10.83 25.86 -2.07
C GLY A 72 -10.47 25.10 -3.35
N ARG A 73 -9.18 25.01 -3.69
CA ARG A 73 -8.68 24.35 -4.90
C ARG A 73 -7.85 23.11 -4.57
N LYS A 74 -7.61 22.26 -5.57
CA LYS A 74 -6.69 21.13 -5.45
C LYS A 74 -5.23 21.61 -5.43
N THR A 75 -4.38 20.85 -4.76
CA THR A 75 -2.92 21.03 -4.78
C THR A 75 -2.36 20.66 -6.15
N ALA A 76 -1.20 21.23 -6.50
CA ALA A 76 -0.50 20.93 -7.75
C ALA A 76 -0.09 19.45 -7.85
N THR A 77 0.28 18.85 -6.70
CA THR A 77 0.51 17.41 -6.58
C THR A 77 -0.44 16.81 -5.55
N PRO A 78 -0.97 15.60 -5.77
CA PRO A 78 -1.80 14.92 -4.78
C PRO A 78 -1.06 14.72 -3.46
N TRP A 79 -1.72 14.98 -2.32
CA TRP A 79 -1.17 14.62 -1.02
C TRP A 79 -1.47 13.15 -0.72
N SER A 80 -0.46 12.30 -0.72
CA SER A 80 -0.68 10.86 -0.63
C SER A 80 0.45 10.14 0.13
N ILE A 81 0.09 9.18 0.98
CA ILE A 81 1.03 8.37 1.78
C ILE A 81 0.84 6.88 1.53
N ARG A 82 1.94 6.19 1.20
CA ARG A 82 2.01 4.73 1.30
C ARG A 82 2.30 4.36 2.76
N VAL A 83 1.39 3.63 3.41
CA VAL A 83 1.44 3.30 4.85
C VAL A 83 2.77 2.67 5.26
N HIS A 84 3.27 1.72 4.45
CA HIS A 84 4.58 1.11 4.68
C HIS A 84 5.29 0.78 3.37
N ASP A 85 6.62 0.88 3.43
CA ASP A 85 7.51 0.56 2.31
C ASP A 85 8.11 -0.86 2.44
N VAL A 86 8.31 -1.34 3.67
CA VAL A 86 8.81 -2.69 3.98
C VAL A 86 8.13 -3.21 5.24
N GLY A 87 7.89 -4.52 5.30
CA GLY A 87 7.19 -5.17 6.40
C GLY A 87 5.72 -5.38 6.07
N ASP A 88 4.96 -5.79 7.08
CA ASP A 88 3.50 -5.87 7.00
C ASP A 88 2.86 -5.46 8.34
N PHE A 89 1.54 -5.35 8.38
CA PHE A 89 0.80 -5.19 9.62
C PHE A 89 1.01 -6.41 10.52
N HIS A 90 1.34 -6.15 11.79
CA HIS A 90 1.70 -7.23 12.72
C HIS A 90 1.01 -7.14 14.09
N LYS A 91 0.35 -6.02 14.40
CA LYS A 91 -0.39 -5.76 15.63
C LYS A 91 -1.64 -4.95 15.33
N ILE A 92 -2.75 -5.26 16.00
CA ILE A 92 -4.00 -4.49 15.88
C ILE A 92 -3.79 -3.03 16.30
N SER A 93 -3.04 -2.80 17.39
CA SER A 93 -2.70 -1.43 17.82
C SER A 93 -1.89 -0.65 16.78
N TYR A 94 -1.09 -1.32 15.94
CA TYR A 94 -0.41 -0.67 14.83
C TYR A 94 -1.38 -0.27 13.71
N VAL A 95 -2.36 -1.13 13.41
CA VAL A 95 -3.44 -0.81 12.44
C VAL A 95 -4.27 0.37 12.95
N ASN A 96 -4.68 0.34 14.22
CA ASN A 96 -5.50 1.39 14.83
C ASN A 96 -4.80 2.75 14.81
N ALA A 97 -3.47 2.81 15.01
CA ALA A 97 -2.73 4.06 14.90
C ALA A 97 -2.83 4.69 13.50
N TRP A 98 -2.77 3.86 12.44
CA TRP A 98 -2.99 4.32 11.07
C TRP A 98 -4.43 4.72 10.80
N TRP A 99 -5.41 4.00 11.35
CA TRP A 99 -6.82 4.35 11.26
C TRP A 99 -7.09 5.74 11.88
N ILE A 100 -6.58 6.00 13.09
CA ILE A 100 -6.66 7.32 13.73
C ILE A 100 -6.01 8.39 12.85
N ALA A 101 -4.81 8.14 12.34
CA ALA A 101 -4.08 9.11 11.54
C ALA A 101 -4.78 9.43 10.20
N ALA A 102 -5.33 8.42 9.54
CA ALA A 102 -6.06 8.58 8.28
C ALA A 102 -7.39 9.34 8.46
N GLN A 103 -8.13 9.05 9.52
CA GLN A 103 -9.36 9.78 9.86
C GLN A 103 -9.10 11.27 10.12
N GLN A 104 -7.99 11.59 10.81
CA GLN A 104 -7.63 12.98 11.10
C GLN A 104 -7.05 13.73 9.90
N ARG A 105 -6.80 13.05 8.77
CA ARG A 105 -6.26 13.64 7.54
C ARG A 105 -7.08 13.22 6.31
N PRO A 106 -8.37 13.57 6.25
CA PRO A 106 -9.27 13.14 5.17
C PRO A 106 -8.83 13.64 3.78
N GLN A 107 -8.05 14.73 3.72
CA GLN A 107 -7.48 15.27 2.48
C GLN A 107 -6.26 14.50 1.96
N CYS A 108 -5.65 13.63 2.78
CA CYS A 108 -4.50 12.83 2.39
C CYS A 108 -4.98 11.44 1.93
N SER A 109 -4.55 11.01 0.74
CA SER A 109 -4.84 9.67 0.23
C SER A 109 -3.85 8.65 0.77
N PHE A 110 -4.33 7.59 1.39
CA PHE A 110 -3.53 6.50 1.90
C PHE A 110 -3.71 5.24 1.05
N TRP A 111 -2.63 4.50 0.85
CA TRP A 111 -2.74 3.16 0.27
C TRP A 111 -1.70 2.20 0.82
N PHE A 112 -2.01 0.92 0.78
CA PHE A 112 -1.13 -0.12 1.27
C PHE A 112 -1.39 -1.48 0.62
N TYR A 113 -0.37 -2.31 0.66
CA TYR A 113 -0.43 -3.73 0.27
C TYR A 113 -0.22 -4.57 1.51
N THR A 114 -0.93 -5.68 1.64
CA THR A 114 -0.77 -6.60 2.77
C THR A 114 -0.93 -8.05 2.36
N ARG A 115 -0.19 -8.94 3.04
CA ARG A 115 -0.33 -10.40 3.00
C ARG A 115 -0.92 -10.94 4.31
N SER A 116 -1.31 -10.05 5.23
CA SER A 116 -1.69 -10.38 6.60
C SER A 116 -3.18 -10.72 6.74
N PHE A 117 -3.74 -11.45 5.79
CA PHE A 117 -5.17 -11.80 5.75
C PHE A 117 -5.52 -13.15 6.42
N ALA A 118 -4.53 -13.90 6.91
CA ALA A 118 -4.76 -15.18 7.58
C ALA A 118 -5.33 -15.06 9.02
N LYS A 119 -4.95 -14.00 9.76
CA LYS A 119 -5.38 -13.80 11.15
C LYS A 119 -6.65 -12.95 11.18
N LYS A 120 -7.81 -13.57 11.47
CA LYS A 120 -9.13 -12.92 11.43
C LYS A 120 -9.15 -11.54 12.11
N HIS A 121 -8.76 -11.44 13.37
CA HIS A 121 -8.83 -10.17 14.10
C HIS A 121 -7.94 -9.05 13.52
N LEU A 122 -6.79 -9.43 12.94
CA LEU A 122 -5.91 -8.46 12.28
C LEU A 122 -6.51 -8.03 10.92
N PHE A 123 -7.07 -8.99 10.18
CA PHE A 123 -7.75 -8.73 8.92
C PHE A 123 -8.99 -7.83 9.11
N ASP A 124 -9.80 -8.10 10.14
CA ASP A 124 -10.97 -7.27 10.48
C ASP A 124 -10.52 -5.82 10.76
N ALA A 125 -9.50 -5.62 11.61
CA ALA A 125 -8.97 -4.28 11.90
C ALA A 125 -8.41 -3.57 10.66
N MET A 126 -7.70 -4.29 9.78
CA MET A 126 -7.22 -3.71 8.52
C MET A 126 -8.34 -3.39 7.56
N THR A 127 -9.44 -4.13 7.61
CA THR A 127 -10.63 -3.88 6.77
C THR A 127 -11.32 -2.58 7.22
N GLU A 128 -11.39 -2.31 8.52
CA GLU A 128 -11.87 -1.00 9.02
C GLU A 128 -10.99 0.16 8.53
N LEU A 129 -9.66 -0.01 8.51
CA LEU A 129 -8.74 0.97 7.91
C LEU A 129 -8.97 1.14 6.41
N ALA A 130 -9.07 0.05 5.66
CA ALA A 130 -9.29 0.08 4.22
C ALA A 130 -10.67 0.65 3.83
N SER A 131 -11.65 0.61 4.74
CA SER A 131 -13.00 1.14 4.53
C SER A 131 -13.08 2.67 4.63
N LEU A 132 -12.03 3.35 5.09
CA LEU A 132 -12.00 4.82 5.10
C LEU A 132 -11.97 5.35 3.66
N ALA A 133 -12.76 6.39 3.38
CA ALA A 133 -12.91 6.99 2.05
C ALA A 133 -11.59 7.48 1.42
N ASN A 134 -10.62 7.84 2.26
CA ASN A 134 -9.28 8.27 1.86
C ASN A 134 -8.22 7.16 1.98
N CYS A 135 -8.63 5.89 2.12
CA CYS A 135 -7.74 4.74 2.18
C CYS A 135 -8.06 3.74 1.06
N ARG A 136 -7.03 3.05 0.56
CA ARG A 136 -7.21 1.88 -0.32
C ARG A 136 -6.29 0.74 0.10
N GLY A 137 -6.88 -0.40 0.42
CA GLY A 137 -6.18 -1.63 0.79
C GLY A 137 -6.09 -2.61 -0.37
N TRP A 138 -4.92 -3.22 -0.54
CA TRP A 138 -4.66 -4.22 -1.58
C TRP A 138 -4.17 -5.54 -0.96
N LEU A 139 -4.88 -6.64 -1.22
CA LEU A 139 -4.46 -7.98 -0.81
C LEU A 139 -3.42 -8.50 -1.79
N SER A 140 -2.20 -8.69 -1.30
CA SER A 140 -1.09 -9.13 -2.14
C SER A 140 -1.08 -10.65 -2.27
N ILE A 141 -1.23 -11.11 -3.50
CA ILE A 141 -1.25 -12.53 -3.87
C ILE A 141 -0.09 -12.90 -4.80
N ASP A 142 0.28 -14.18 -4.80
CA ASP A 142 1.15 -14.86 -5.76
C ASP A 142 0.77 -16.35 -5.82
N SER A 143 1.54 -17.15 -6.57
CA SER A 143 1.28 -18.58 -6.74
C SER A 143 1.21 -19.38 -5.44
N GLU A 144 1.83 -18.90 -4.35
CA GLU A 144 1.90 -19.62 -3.07
C GLU A 144 0.68 -19.31 -2.17
N ASN A 145 0.06 -18.14 -2.29
CA ASN A 145 -0.98 -17.71 -1.35
C ASN A 145 -2.31 -17.25 -1.98
N PHE A 146 -2.47 -17.31 -3.31
CA PHE A 146 -3.64 -16.77 -4.01
C PHE A 146 -4.97 -17.32 -3.50
N GLU A 147 -5.11 -18.61 -3.22
CA GLU A 147 -6.37 -19.19 -2.73
C GLU A 147 -6.85 -18.51 -1.45
N SER A 148 -5.95 -18.36 -0.47
CA SER A 148 -6.26 -17.69 0.80
C SER A 148 -6.52 -16.18 0.62
N GLY A 149 -5.85 -15.54 -0.33
CA GLY A 149 -6.09 -14.14 -0.69
C GLY A 149 -7.45 -13.93 -1.36
N LEU A 150 -7.84 -14.82 -2.28
CA LEU A 150 -9.13 -14.81 -2.96
C LEU A 150 -10.28 -15.09 -1.99
N LEU A 151 -10.10 -16.02 -1.04
CA LEU A 151 -11.08 -16.23 0.04
C LEU A 151 -11.24 -15.00 0.95
N ALA A 152 -10.15 -14.27 1.23
CA ALA A 152 -10.22 -13.02 1.98
C ALA A 152 -10.91 -11.90 1.18
N TYR A 153 -10.60 -11.80 -0.12
CA TYR A 153 -11.24 -10.88 -1.05
C TYR A 153 -12.74 -11.14 -1.16
N ALA A 154 -13.16 -12.38 -1.40
CA ALA A 154 -14.56 -12.75 -1.55
C ALA A 154 -15.41 -12.41 -0.32
N LYS A 155 -14.81 -12.37 0.88
CA LYS A 155 -15.50 -11.97 2.12
C LYS A 155 -15.82 -10.48 2.18
N ARG A 156 -15.01 -9.63 1.55
CA ARG A 156 -15.04 -8.16 1.67
C ARG A 156 -14.60 -7.47 0.37
N SER A 157 -15.17 -7.91 -0.75
CA SER A 157 -14.88 -7.35 -2.09
C SER A 157 -15.42 -5.94 -2.28
N ASP A 158 -16.23 -5.46 -1.33
CA ASP A 158 -16.66 -4.07 -1.18
C ASP A 158 -15.52 -3.14 -0.72
N VAL A 159 -14.47 -3.68 -0.09
CA VAL A 159 -13.37 -2.91 0.51
C VAL A 159 -12.03 -3.17 -0.15
N TRP A 160 -11.75 -4.43 -0.48
CA TRP A 160 -10.42 -4.87 -0.89
C TRP A 160 -10.28 -4.95 -2.40
N GLU A 161 -9.09 -4.63 -2.88
CA GLU A 161 -8.62 -4.91 -4.23
C GLU A 161 -7.48 -5.95 -4.19
N LEU A 162 -7.08 -6.51 -5.33
CA LEU A 162 -6.01 -7.51 -5.41
C LEU A 162 -4.73 -6.95 -6.03
N ALA A 163 -3.59 -7.34 -5.47
CA ALA A 163 -2.26 -7.01 -5.97
C ALA A 163 -1.46 -8.29 -6.26
N LEU A 164 -1.38 -8.67 -7.53
CA LEU A 164 -0.61 -9.83 -7.97
C LEU A 164 0.88 -9.47 -8.03
N LEU A 165 1.69 -10.15 -7.23
CA LEU A 165 3.13 -10.20 -7.45
C LEU A 165 3.40 -11.26 -8.52
N GLN A 166 3.60 -10.82 -9.75
CA GLN A 166 3.50 -11.67 -10.93
C GLN A 166 4.85 -12.31 -11.27
N GLU A 167 4.91 -13.64 -11.17
CA GLU A 167 6.01 -14.46 -11.68
C GLU A 167 6.03 -14.53 -13.23
N THR A 168 7.01 -15.25 -13.77
CA THR A 168 7.04 -15.63 -15.19
C THR A 168 5.97 -16.69 -15.47
N GLU A 169 5.46 -16.75 -16.70
CA GLU A 169 4.39 -17.69 -17.09
C GLU A 169 4.76 -19.16 -16.87
N ASP A 170 6.04 -19.53 -16.95
CA ASP A 170 6.52 -20.90 -16.77
C ASP A 170 6.43 -21.40 -15.32
N VAL A 171 6.45 -20.50 -14.33
CA VAL A 171 6.37 -20.84 -12.90
C VAL A 171 5.08 -20.37 -12.23
N LEU A 172 4.32 -19.48 -12.88
CA LEU A 172 3.02 -19.03 -12.37
C LEU A 172 2.09 -20.24 -12.19
N ASN A 173 1.44 -20.33 -11.04
CA ASN A 173 0.42 -21.35 -10.82
C ASN A 173 -0.70 -21.19 -11.87
N LYS A 174 -0.95 -22.27 -12.63
CA LYS A 174 -1.91 -22.28 -13.74
C LYS A 174 -3.34 -22.00 -13.29
N ASP A 175 -3.66 -22.26 -12.03
CA ASP A 175 -4.99 -22.05 -11.45
C ASP A 175 -5.20 -20.61 -10.98
N LEU A 176 -4.14 -19.81 -10.86
CA LEU A 176 -4.22 -18.45 -10.32
C LEU A 176 -5.06 -17.52 -11.19
N LEU A 177 -4.77 -17.43 -12.49
CA LEU A 177 -5.49 -16.52 -13.39
C LEU A 177 -6.96 -16.94 -13.61
N PRO A 178 -7.28 -18.24 -13.81
CA PRO A 178 -8.66 -18.71 -13.80
C PRO A 178 -9.41 -18.35 -12.51
N ALA A 179 -8.81 -18.58 -11.33
CA ALA A 179 -9.45 -18.27 -10.06
C ALA A 179 -9.67 -16.75 -9.87
N VAL A 180 -8.73 -15.93 -10.35
CA VAL A 180 -8.90 -14.46 -10.38
C VAL A 180 -10.05 -14.05 -11.30
N ASP A 181 -10.18 -14.66 -12.47
CA ASP A 181 -11.28 -14.39 -13.41
C ASP A 181 -12.66 -14.72 -12.84
N GLU A 182 -12.75 -15.78 -12.04
CA GLU A 182 -13.99 -16.18 -11.37
C GLU A 182 -14.38 -15.22 -10.23
N CYS A 183 -13.38 -14.64 -9.55
CA CYS A 183 -13.60 -13.84 -8.36
C CYS A 183 -13.70 -12.33 -8.61
N THR A 184 -13.17 -11.83 -9.73
CA THR A 184 -12.94 -10.39 -9.93
C THR A 184 -13.46 -9.87 -11.27
N THR A 185 -13.66 -8.55 -11.33
CA THR A 185 -13.93 -7.84 -12.58
C THR A 185 -12.68 -7.12 -13.09
N ALA A 186 -12.70 -6.69 -14.35
CA ALA A 186 -11.62 -5.91 -14.93
C ALA A 186 -11.36 -4.64 -14.10
N LYS A 187 -10.08 -4.35 -13.81
CA LYS A 187 -9.56 -3.22 -13.00
C LYS A 187 -9.55 -3.42 -11.47
N GLN A 188 -9.84 -4.61 -10.96
CA GLN A 188 -9.71 -4.92 -9.52
C GLN A 188 -8.37 -5.58 -9.15
N VAL A 189 -7.54 -5.88 -10.16
CA VAL A 189 -6.24 -6.53 -9.96
C VAL A 189 -5.14 -5.71 -10.58
N VAL A 190 -4.24 -5.19 -9.73
CA VAL A 190 -2.95 -4.65 -10.20
C VAL A 190 -1.93 -5.78 -10.27
N SER A 191 -1.23 -5.88 -11.39
CA SER A 191 -0.11 -6.82 -11.57
C SER A 191 1.22 -6.08 -11.44
N PHE A 192 2.11 -6.66 -10.64
CA PHE A 192 3.50 -6.25 -10.46
C PHE A 192 4.41 -7.36 -10.97
N PRO A 193 4.80 -7.32 -12.26
CA PRO A 193 5.79 -8.26 -12.78
C PRO A 193 7.09 -8.14 -11.99
N VAL A 194 7.66 -9.28 -11.63
CA VAL A 194 8.92 -9.32 -10.88
C VAL A 194 10.05 -8.83 -11.77
N HIS A 195 10.73 -7.77 -11.34
CA HIS A 195 11.97 -7.31 -11.97
C HIS A 195 13.06 -7.21 -10.90
N ARG A 196 13.86 -8.26 -10.71
CA ARG A 196 15.00 -8.28 -9.80
C ARG A 196 16.12 -9.21 -10.26
N GLY A 197 17.29 -8.63 -10.59
CA GLY A 197 18.49 -9.39 -10.94
C GLY A 197 18.22 -10.29 -12.15
N ARG A 198 18.36 -11.61 -11.98
CA ARG A 198 18.01 -12.61 -13.01
C ARG A 198 16.51 -12.92 -13.12
N TYR A 199 15.70 -12.48 -12.16
CA TYR A 199 14.25 -12.71 -12.15
C TYR A 199 13.59 -11.55 -12.89
N HIS A 200 13.20 -11.80 -14.13
CA HIS A 200 12.51 -10.82 -14.97
C HIS A 200 11.25 -11.47 -15.55
N ALA A 201 10.09 -11.12 -15.01
CA ALA A 201 8.81 -11.49 -15.57
C ALA A 201 8.37 -10.44 -16.59
N PRO A 202 8.16 -10.80 -17.87
CA PRO A 202 7.45 -9.92 -18.78
C PRO A 202 6.00 -9.74 -18.26
N PRO A 203 5.37 -8.57 -18.47
CA PRO A 203 3.98 -8.37 -18.08
C PRO A 203 3.08 -9.35 -18.83
N ILE A 204 2.26 -10.10 -18.09
CA ILE A 204 1.27 -10.99 -18.67
C ILE A 204 0.12 -10.14 -19.19
N LYS A 205 -0.23 -10.31 -20.47
CA LYS A 205 -1.39 -9.66 -21.08
C LYS A 205 -2.64 -10.46 -20.74
N HIS A 206 -3.39 -10.02 -19.74
CA HIS A 206 -4.63 -10.67 -19.31
C HIS A 206 -5.71 -9.64 -19.07
N LYS A 207 -6.97 -9.95 -19.45
CA LYS A 207 -8.11 -9.01 -19.38
C LYS A 207 -8.37 -8.47 -17.96
N SER A 208 -8.07 -9.27 -16.95
CA SER A 208 -8.35 -8.96 -15.54
C SER A 208 -7.19 -8.23 -14.86
N LEU A 209 -6.01 -8.18 -15.49
CA LEU A 209 -4.80 -7.59 -14.90
C LEU A 209 -4.55 -6.18 -15.44
N PHE A 210 -4.30 -5.25 -14.53
CA PHE A 210 -3.70 -3.96 -14.83
C PHE A 210 -2.21 -3.98 -14.50
N SER A 211 -1.33 -4.07 -15.50
CA SER A 211 0.12 -4.06 -15.27
C SER A 211 0.60 -2.69 -14.79
N CYS A 212 1.31 -2.64 -13.67
CA CYS A 212 1.73 -1.37 -13.07
C CYS A 212 2.72 -0.61 -13.99
N PRO A 213 2.34 0.57 -14.51
CA PRO A 213 3.18 1.32 -15.45
C PRO A 213 4.45 1.89 -14.81
N ALA A 214 4.46 2.09 -13.49
CA ALA A 214 5.67 2.49 -12.76
C ALA A 214 6.72 1.37 -12.73
N VAL A 215 6.28 0.12 -12.65
CA VAL A 215 7.16 -1.06 -12.69
C VAL A 215 7.67 -1.32 -14.10
N LEU A 216 6.84 -1.07 -15.11
CA LEU A 216 7.23 -1.14 -16.53
C LEU A 216 8.13 0.01 -17.00
N GLY A 217 8.42 0.99 -16.13
CA GLY A 217 9.27 2.13 -16.46
C GLY A 217 8.60 3.23 -17.27
N SER A 218 7.28 3.17 -17.49
CA SER A 218 6.51 4.18 -18.22
C SER A 218 6.47 5.54 -17.49
N TYR A 219 6.56 5.52 -16.16
CA TYR A 219 6.64 6.72 -15.32
C TYR A 219 8.02 6.82 -14.65
N LYS A 220 8.82 7.81 -15.06
CA LYS A 220 10.13 8.07 -14.45
C LYS A 220 9.98 8.77 -13.11
N LEU A 221 10.78 8.36 -12.13
CA LEU A 221 10.88 9.06 -10.85
C LEU A 221 11.76 10.30 -11.03
N GLU A 222 11.17 11.48 -10.89
CA GLU A 222 11.88 12.76 -10.95
C GLU A 222 12.09 13.34 -9.53
N PRO A 223 13.22 13.99 -9.23
CA PRO A 223 13.47 14.56 -7.90
C PRO A 223 12.66 15.83 -7.61
N ASP A 224 11.96 16.42 -8.60
CA ASP A 224 11.17 17.64 -8.43
C ASP A 224 9.91 17.39 -7.54
N PRO A 225 9.80 18.03 -6.36
CA PRO A 225 8.64 17.86 -5.48
C PRO A 225 7.33 18.44 -6.03
N ARG A 226 7.40 19.26 -7.09
CA ARG A 226 6.23 19.86 -7.75
C ARG A 226 5.64 18.96 -8.83
N LYS A 227 6.32 17.86 -9.17
CA LYS A 227 5.81 16.88 -10.14
C LYS A 227 5.16 15.70 -9.41
N PRO A 228 4.05 15.17 -9.93
CA PRO A 228 3.45 13.97 -9.36
C PRO A 228 4.43 12.80 -9.44
N ARG A 229 4.54 12.04 -8.35
CA ARG A 229 5.25 10.76 -8.33
C ARG A 229 4.54 9.75 -9.24
N PRO A 230 5.21 8.68 -9.70
CA PRO A 230 4.60 7.68 -10.57
C PRO A 230 3.22 7.16 -10.12
N CYS A 231 3.05 6.83 -8.84
CA CYS A 231 1.76 6.38 -8.30
C CYS A 231 0.70 7.49 -8.28
N GLN A 232 1.10 8.75 -8.12
CA GLN A 232 0.20 9.90 -8.15
C GLN A 232 -0.24 10.24 -9.58
N ALA A 233 0.63 10.01 -10.57
CA ALA A 233 0.30 10.18 -11.98
C ALA A 233 -0.61 9.06 -12.50
N CYS A 234 -0.34 7.81 -12.09
CA CYS A 234 -1.15 6.65 -12.48
C CYS A 234 -2.48 6.57 -11.72
N ALA A 235 -2.49 6.94 -10.44
CA ALA A 235 -3.63 6.94 -9.51
C ALA A 235 -4.37 5.61 -9.28
N PHE A 236 -4.07 4.54 -10.03
CA PHE A 236 -4.78 3.25 -9.95
C PHE A 236 -4.85 2.68 -8.52
N CYS A 237 -3.73 2.74 -7.81
CA CYS A 237 -3.62 2.20 -6.46
C CYS A 237 -4.15 3.14 -5.35
N LEU A 238 -4.47 4.38 -5.69
CA LEU A 238 -4.96 5.39 -4.75
C LEU A 238 -6.48 5.29 -4.60
N PRO A 239 -7.04 5.70 -3.45
CA PRO A 239 -8.49 5.86 -3.28
C PRO A 239 -9.08 6.79 -4.34
N ASP A 240 -10.36 6.61 -4.65
CA ASP A 240 -11.05 7.43 -5.64
C ASP A 240 -11.21 8.87 -5.12
N PRO A 241 -10.73 9.89 -5.86
CA PRO A 241 -10.95 11.28 -5.49
C PRO A 241 -12.44 11.65 -5.36
N SER A 242 -13.37 10.95 -6.03
CA SER A 242 -14.81 11.27 -5.97
C SER A 242 -15.50 10.77 -4.70
N THR A 243 -14.89 9.83 -3.96
CA THR A 243 -15.43 9.33 -2.70
C THR A 243 -14.86 10.06 -1.49
N THR A 244 -13.84 10.88 -1.68
CA THR A 244 -13.21 11.65 -0.60
C THR A 244 -14.12 12.84 -0.23
N PRO A 245 -14.64 12.92 1.01
CA PRO A 245 -15.54 14.01 1.39
C PRO A 245 -14.84 15.37 1.28
N SER A 246 -15.53 16.34 0.69
CA SER A 246 -15.14 17.75 0.75
C SER A 246 -15.26 18.23 2.18
N VAL A 247 -14.14 18.45 2.86
CA VAL A 247 -14.13 18.97 4.24
C VAL A 247 -14.11 20.49 4.19
N GLU A 248 -15.11 21.13 4.78
CA GLU A 248 -15.06 22.54 5.14
C GLU A 248 -13.88 22.75 6.09
N VAL A 249 -12.94 23.60 5.69
CA VAL A 249 -11.78 23.94 6.51
C VAL A 249 -12.27 24.74 7.71
N GLN A 250 -12.37 24.12 8.88
CA GLN A 250 -12.47 24.86 10.13
C GLN A 250 -11.07 25.39 10.46
N LEU A 251 -10.92 26.71 10.31
CA LEU A 251 -9.75 27.51 10.68
C LEU A 251 -9.61 27.62 12.20
#